data_AF-A0A0S2JKM8-F1
#
_entry.id   AF-A0A0S2JKM8-F1
#
_cell.length_a   1.000
_cell.length_b   1.000
_cell.length_c   1.000
_cell.angle_alpha   90.00
_cell.angle_beta   90.00
_cell.angle_gamma   90.00
#
_symmetry.space_group_name_H-M   'P 1'
#
loop_
_entity.id
_entity.type
_entity.pdbx_description
1 polymer ?
#
loop_
_entity_poly.entity_id
_entity_poly.type
_entity_poly.pdbx_seq_one_letter_code
_entity_poly.pdbx_strand_id
1 'polypeptide(L)'
;MNKHTRIAFIVAPFLAVFGFVGADYYEEAVANDSKLITLSPDGHCDIINQSCVLKSGEFKVNISDVAGVTEVNATFPLDSVTLFLVDKHDKATPYPLGMQKNPYYWHSNTELRKLISHKGDSYKLRLIAKIKGGQYISEFYTQTVK
;
A
#
# COMPACT_ATOMS: atom_id res chain seq x y z
N MET A 1 -39.79 -46.02 -7.76
CA MET A 1 -38.71 -45.02 -7.71
C MET A 1 -37.60 -45.47 -8.65
N ASN A 2 -37.24 -44.64 -9.64
CA ASN A 2 -36.27 -45.04 -10.68
C ASN A 2 -34.82 -44.93 -10.13
N LYS A 3 -33.89 -45.72 -10.66
CA LYS A 3 -32.51 -45.83 -10.14
C LYS A 3 -31.83 -44.46 -9.98
N HIS A 4 -32.10 -43.55 -10.92
CA HIS A 4 -31.59 -42.17 -10.92
C HIS A 4 -32.11 -41.32 -9.76
N THR A 5 -33.41 -41.42 -9.42
CA THR A 5 -34.01 -40.65 -8.32
C THR A 5 -33.43 -41.07 -6.97
N ARG A 6 -33.19 -42.38 -6.76
CA ARG A 6 -32.58 -42.89 -5.53
C ARG A 6 -31.14 -42.38 -5.34
N ILE A 7 -30.36 -42.36 -6.42
CA ILE A 7 -28.96 -41.87 -6.37
C ILE A 7 -28.93 -40.36 -6.12
N ALA A 8 -29.81 -39.60 -6.77
CA ALA A 8 -29.90 -38.14 -6.57
C ALA A 8 -30.18 -37.78 -5.09
N PHE A 9 -31.10 -38.48 -4.43
CA PHE A 9 -31.40 -38.25 -3.01
C PHE A 9 -30.25 -38.59 -2.06
N ILE A 10 -29.36 -39.52 -2.43
CA ILE A 10 -28.18 -39.86 -1.62
C ILE A 10 -27.08 -38.83 -1.84
N VAL A 11 -26.84 -38.39 -3.09
CA VAL A 11 -25.69 -37.55 -3.44
C VAL A 11 -25.95 -36.06 -3.20
N ALA A 12 -27.18 -35.58 -3.40
CA ALA A 12 -27.56 -34.18 -3.22
C ALA A 12 -27.23 -33.58 -1.84
N PRO A 13 -27.49 -34.25 -0.70
CA PRO A 13 -27.14 -33.67 0.61
C PRO A 13 -25.63 -33.50 0.80
N PHE A 14 -24.80 -34.42 0.28
CA PHE A 14 -23.34 -34.27 0.37
C PHE A 14 -22.85 -33.12 -0.53
N LEU A 15 -23.34 -33.03 -1.76
CA LEU A 15 -23.01 -31.92 -2.66
C LEU A 15 -23.46 -30.57 -2.09
N ALA A 16 -24.59 -30.51 -1.39
CA ALA A 16 -25.07 -29.29 -0.73
C ALA A 16 -24.12 -28.86 0.41
N VAL A 17 -23.70 -29.80 1.26
CA VAL A 17 -22.78 -29.50 2.37
C VAL A 17 -21.38 -29.11 1.86
N PHE A 18 -20.81 -29.90 0.94
CA PHE A 18 -19.51 -29.60 0.37
C PHE A 18 -19.52 -28.34 -0.50
N GLY A 19 -20.62 -28.07 -1.20
CA GLY A 19 -20.82 -26.85 -1.98
C GLY A 19 -20.88 -25.61 -1.08
N PHE A 20 -21.57 -25.69 0.07
CA PHE A 20 -21.63 -24.59 1.03
C PHE A 20 -20.25 -24.30 1.64
N VAL A 21 -19.56 -25.33 2.14
CA VAL A 21 -18.21 -25.17 2.72
C VAL A 21 -17.19 -24.68 1.68
N GLY A 22 -17.29 -25.17 0.44
CA GLY A 22 -16.43 -24.74 -0.66
C GLY A 22 -16.69 -23.29 -1.08
N ALA A 23 -17.94 -22.84 -1.06
CA ALA A 23 -18.29 -21.45 -1.33
C ALA A 23 -17.77 -20.51 -0.24
N ASP A 24 -17.94 -20.87 1.04
CA ASP A 24 -17.40 -20.10 2.17
C ASP A 24 -15.87 -19.98 2.07
N TYR A 25 -15.17 -21.08 1.76
CA TYR A 25 -13.70 -21.07 1.59
C TYR A 25 -13.26 -20.23 0.38
N TYR A 26 -14.03 -20.24 -0.71
CA TYR A 26 -13.75 -19.42 -1.89
C TYR A 26 -13.96 -17.92 -1.61
N GLU A 27 -15.04 -17.55 -0.93
CA GLU A 27 -15.27 -16.16 -0.53
C GLU A 27 -14.20 -15.66 0.44
N GLU A 28 -13.80 -16.49 1.42
CA GLU A 28 -12.70 -16.17 2.34
C GLU A 28 -11.37 -16.01 1.60
N ALA A 29 -11.08 -16.87 0.61
CA ALA A 29 -9.88 -16.76 -0.22
C ALA A 29 -9.87 -15.48 -1.08
N VAL A 30 -11.01 -15.09 -1.65
CA VAL A 30 -11.15 -13.85 -2.43
C VAL A 30 -11.07 -12.61 -1.53
N ALA A 31 -11.62 -12.66 -0.31
CA ALA A 31 -11.51 -11.59 0.66
C ALA A 31 -10.07 -11.40 1.19
N ASN A 32 -9.30 -12.50 1.24
CA ASN A 32 -7.90 -12.49 1.67
C ASN A 32 -6.93 -12.12 0.54
N ASP A 33 -7.41 -11.98 -0.70
CA ASP A 33 -6.63 -11.46 -1.82
C ASP A 33 -6.48 -9.94 -1.62
N SER A 34 -5.38 -9.56 -0.97
CA SER A 34 -5.13 -8.17 -0.56
C SER A 34 -5.25 -7.23 -1.74
N LYS A 35 -6.31 -6.42 -1.77
CA LYS A 35 -6.57 -5.47 -2.85
C LYS A 35 -5.34 -4.56 -3.01
N LEU A 36 -4.64 -4.70 -4.13
CA LEU A 36 -3.53 -3.84 -4.51
C LEU A 36 -4.08 -2.58 -5.19
N ILE A 37 -3.88 -1.42 -4.58
CA ILE A 37 -4.31 -0.13 -5.12
C ILE A 37 -3.06 0.70 -5.44
N THR A 38 -2.99 1.25 -6.65
CA THR A 38 -1.87 2.10 -7.04
C THR A 38 -2.19 3.57 -6.72
N LEU A 39 -1.28 4.22 -6.00
CA LEU A 39 -1.28 5.66 -5.78
C LEU A 39 -0.49 6.34 -6.90
N SER A 40 -0.90 7.54 -7.29
CA SER A 40 -0.17 8.36 -8.26
C SER A 40 0.15 9.74 -7.67
N PRO A 41 1.30 10.35 -7.98
CA PRO A 41 1.60 11.73 -7.60
C PRO A 41 0.54 12.71 -8.09
N ASP A 42 0.11 13.61 -7.22
CA ASP A 42 -0.78 14.72 -7.52
C ASP A 42 0.04 15.94 -7.93
N GLY A 43 0.58 15.89 -9.15
CA GLY A 43 1.44 16.94 -9.70
C GLY A 43 2.92 16.73 -9.38
N HIS A 44 3.64 17.84 -9.18
CA HIS A 44 5.08 17.80 -8.90
C HIS A 44 5.33 17.34 -7.47
N CYS A 45 6.18 16.33 -7.28
CA CYS A 45 6.58 15.82 -5.98
C CYS A 45 7.95 16.36 -5.60
N ASP A 46 7.98 17.18 -4.55
CA ASP A 46 9.21 17.64 -3.90
C ASP A 46 9.07 17.41 -2.39
N ILE A 47 9.71 16.34 -1.91
CA ILE A 47 9.65 15.93 -0.50
C ILE A 47 10.37 16.94 0.41
N ILE A 48 11.44 17.60 -0.08
CA ILE A 48 12.22 18.56 0.71
C ILE A 48 11.44 19.86 0.90
N ASN A 49 10.77 20.32 -0.15
CA ASN A 49 9.89 21.50 -0.11
C ASN A 49 8.46 21.18 0.35
N GLN A 50 8.22 19.98 0.88
CA GLN A 50 6.94 19.55 1.45
C GLN A 50 5.75 19.60 0.48
N SER A 51 6.02 19.50 -0.82
CA SER A 51 5.00 19.47 -1.87
C SER A 51 5.00 18.11 -2.57
N CYS A 52 4.73 17.03 -1.82
CA CYS A 52 4.58 15.71 -2.42
C CYS A 52 3.36 14.98 -1.87
N VAL A 53 2.30 14.92 -2.68
CA VAL A 53 1.06 14.23 -2.35
C VAL A 53 0.83 13.11 -3.36
N LEU A 54 0.52 11.93 -2.87
CA LEU A 54 0.08 10.77 -3.65
C LEU A 54 -1.41 10.57 -3.45
N LYS A 55 -2.15 10.20 -4.51
CA LYS A 55 -3.61 10.02 -4.45
C LYS A 55 -4.11 8.75 -5.13
N SER A 56 -5.23 8.23 -4.61
CA SER A 56 -6.09 7.26 -5.28
C SER A 56 -7.54 7.49 -4.83
N GLY A 57 -8.36 8.10 -5.71
CA GLY A 57 -9.68 8.59 -5.32
C GLY A 57 -9.58 9.63 -4.21
N GLU A 58 -10.32 9.41 -3.12
CA GLU A 58 -10.32 10.28 -1.92
C GLU A 58 -9.14 10.03 -0.98
N PHE A 59 -8.42 8.92 -1.15
CA PHE A 59 -7.26 8.62 -0.32
C PHE A 59 -6.06 9.43 -0.78
N LYS A 60 -5.47 10.20 0.14
CA LYS A 60 -4.28 11.01 -0.10
C LYS A 60 -3.22 10.72 0.95
N VAL A 61 -1.97 10.69 0.49
CA VAL A 61 -0.78 10.49 1.32
C VAL A 61 0.21 11.60 1.02
N ASN A 62 0.50 12.44 2.00
CA ASN A 62 1.51 13.47 1.92
C ASN A 62 2.85 12.94 2.46
N ILE A 63 3.94 13.25 1.77
CA ILE A 63 5.29 12.84 2.13
C ILE A 63 6.16 14.09 2.21
N SER A 64 6.86 14.27 3.33
CA SER A 64 7.74 15.41 3.58
C SER A 64 8.99 14.98 4.31
N ASP A 65 10.09 15.71 4.14
CA ASP A 65 11.29 15.53 4.95
C ASP A 65 11.62 16.81 5.72
N VAL A 66 11.75 16.69 7.04
CA VAL A 66 12.12 17.79 7.93
C VAL A 66 13.34 17.38 8.71
N ALA A 67 14.47 18.03 8.41
CA ALA A 67 15.75 17.81 9.08
C ALA A 67 16.22 16.33 9.07
N GLY A 68 15.95 15.58 8.00
CA GLY A 68 16.34 14.16 7.86
C GLY A 68 15.35 13.17 8.48
N VAL A 69 14.23 13.68 9.03
CA VAL A 69 13.08 12.87 9.42
C VAL A 69 12.07 12.94 8.28
N THR A 70 11.83 11.80 7.64
CA THR A 70 10.77 11.69 6.64
C THR A 70 9.47 11.37 7.33
N GLU A 71 8.45 12.18 7.06
CA GLU A 71 7.10 12.09 7.58
C GLU A 71 6.13 11.69 6.47
N VAL A 72 5.18 10.83 6.82
CA VAL A 72 4.11 10.38 5.95
C VAL A 72 2.78 10.58 6.66
N ASN A 73 1.94 11.42 6.07
CA ASN A 73 0.63 11.78 6.60
C ASN A 73 -0.46 11.31 5.65
N ALA A 74 -1.56 10.78 6.18
CA ALA A 74 -2.63 10.21 5.35
C ALA A 74 -4.02 10.70 5.73
N THR A 75 -4.96 10.67 4.78
CA THR A 75 -6.37 11.00 5.02
C THR A 75 -7.16 9.88 5.70
N PHE A 76 -6.64 8.64 5.67
CA PHE A 76 -7.18 7.48 6.37
C PHE A 76 -6.14 6.89 7.32
N PRO A 77 -6.58 6.25 8.44
CA PRO A 77 -5.66 5.66 9.39
C PRO A 77 -4.97 4.46 8.74
N LEU A 78 -3.65 4.43 8.83
CA LEU A 78 -2.82 3.37 8.28
C LEU A 78 -2.50 2.33 9.36
N ASP A 79 -2.32 1.08 8.94
CA ASP A 79 -1.85 0.01 9.82
C ASP A 79 -0.32 -0.09 9.80
N SER A 80 0.28 0.21 8.64
CA SER A 80 1.74 0.23 8.47
C SER A 80 2.14 1.03 7.24
N VAL A 81 3.35 1.57 7.26
CA VAL A 81 3.97 2.29 6.15
C VAL A 81 5.42 1.88 6.00
N THR A 82 5.85 1.63 4.76
CA THR A 82 7.24 1.43 4.42
C THR A 82 7.58 2.29 3.21
N LEU A 83 8.57 3.16 3.37
CA LEU A 83 9.14 3.94 2.30
C LEU A 83 10.39 3.21 1.79
N PHE A 84 10.61 3.20 0.49
CA PHE A 84 11.79 2.61 -0.11
C PHE A 84 12.54 3.67 -0.90
N LEU A 85 13.84 3.75 -0.67
CA LEU A 85 14.75 4.52 -1.50
C LEU A 85 15.28 3.59 -2.59
N VAL A 86 14.96 3.88 -3.85
CA VAL A 86 15.32 3.04 -5.00
C VAL A 86 16.50 3.67 -5.73
N ASP A 87 17.62 2.97 -5.76
CA ASP A 87 18.84 3.45 -6.41
C ASP A 87 18.79 3.27 -7.95
N LYS A 88 19.88 3.68 -8.63
CA LYS A 88 20.02 3.59 -10.09
C LYS A 88 20.12 2.16 -10.63
N HIS A 89 20.36 1.17 -9.77
CA HIS A 89 20.40 -0.25 -10.11
C HIS A 89 19.08 -0.95 -9.74
N ASP A 90 18.01 -0.17 -9.50
CA ASP A 90 16.70 -0.62 -9.03
C ASP A 90 16.76 -1.39 -7.69
N LYS A 91 17.81 -1.20 -6.89
CA LYS A 91 17.88 -1.75 -5.54
C LYS A 91 17.08 -0.87 -4.58
N ALA A 92 16.05 -1.46 -4.00
CA ALA A 92 15.16 -0.80 -3.04
C ALA A 92 15.65 -1.00 -1.60
N THR A 93 15.98 0.09 -0.90
CA THR A 93 16.32 0.07 0.53
C THR A 93 15.08 0.41 1.35
N PRO A 94 14.55 -0.50 2.18
CA PRO A 94 13.36 -0.27 2.98
C PRO A 94 13.64 0.60 4.21
N TYR A 95 12.74 1.55 4.45
CA TYR A 95 12.62 2.34 5.66
C TYR A 95 11.20 2.12 6.20
N PRO A 96 11.01 1.18 7.14
CA PRO A 96 9.76 1.09 7.89
C PRO A 96 9.55 2.37 8.69
N LEU A 97 8.35 2.94 8.62
CA LEU A 97 8.00 4.11 9.41
C LEU A 97 7.36 3.68 10.72
N GLY A 98 7.70 4.38 11.79
CA GLY A 98 7.01 4.29 13.07
C GLY A 98 5.80 5.21 13.09
N MET A 99 4.73 4.79 13.76
CA MET A 99 3.60 5.65 14.06
C MET A 99 4.04 6.75 15.03
N GLN A 100 3.67 8.00 14.76
CA GLN A 100 3.89 9.13 15.68
C GLN A 100 2.81 9.10 16.78
N LYS A 101 1.89 10.08 16.74
CA LYS A 101 0.85 10.26 17.77
C LYS A 101 -0.37 9.37 17.55
N ASN A 102 -0.68 9.07 16.29
CA ASN A 102 -1.88 8.35 15.89
C ASN A 102 -1.66 7.74 14.48
N PRO A 103 -2.54 6.84 13.99
CA PRO A 103 -2.30 6.09 12.74
C PRO A 103 -2.37 6.94 11.46
N TYR A 104 -2.59 8.26 11.56
CA TYR A 104 -2.56 9.18 10.41
C TYR A 104 -1.18 9.81 10.19
N TYR A 105 -0.26 9.72 11.15
CA TYR A 105 1.05 10.35 11.12
C TYR A 105 2.16 9.33 11.36
N TRP A 106 3.08 9.21 10.42
CA TRP A 106 4.14 8.21 10.41
C TRP A 106 5.48 8.87 10.13
N HIS A 107 6.57 8.35 10.69
CA HIS A 107 7.88 8.92 10.47
C HIS A 107 9.01 7.90 10.55
N SER A 108 10.13 8.22 9.90
CA SER A 108 11.38 7.49 10.05
C SER A 108 12.56 8.41 9.77
N ASN A 109 13.71 8.11 10.37
CA ASN A 109 14.95 8.75 9.96
C ASN A 109 15.38 8.11 8.64
N THR A 110 15.55 8.92 7.60
CA THR A 110 15.99 8.42 6.28
C THR A 110 17.20 9.19 5.79
N GLU A 111 17.91 8.59 4.84
CA GLU A 111 19.04 9.26 4.19
C GLU A 111 18.61 10.08 2.97
N LEU A 112 17.30 10.18 2.70
CA LEU A 112 16.75 10.84 1.52
C LEU A 112 17.32 12.23 1.35
N ARG A 113 17.33 13.04 2.42
CA ARG A 113 17.83 14.41 2.36
C ARG A 113 19.27 14.51 1.86
N LYS A 114 20.13 13.55 2.21
CA LYS A 114 21.53 13.50 1.72
C LYS A 114 21.61 13.21 0.22
N LEU A 115 20.63 12.50 -0.33
CA LEU A 115 20.57 12.08 -1.73
C LEU A 115 19.98 13.15 -2.67
N ILE A 116 19.16 14.05 -2.14
CA ILE A 116 18.45 15.11 -2.92
C ILE A 116 18.66 16.52 -2.34
N SER A 117 19.85 16.78 -1.78
CA SER A 117 20.17 18.04 -1.10
C SER A 117 20.23 19.25 -2.04
N HIS A 118 20.46 19.07 -3.33
CA HIS A 118 20.67 20.17 -4.28
C HIS A 118 19.49 20.33 -5.23
N LYS A 119 19.30 21.58 -5.67
CA LYS A 119 18.33 21.91 -6.71
C LYS A 119 18.62 21.12 -7.99
N GLY A 120 17.58 20.47 -8.51
CA GLY A 120 17.62 19.62 -9.70
C GLY A 120 17.86 18.15 -9.38
N ASP A 121 18.27 17.80 -8.16
CA ASP A 121 18.42 16.41 -7.74
C ASP A 121 17.07 15.71 -7.82
N SER A 122 17.08 14.50 -8.37
CA SER A 122 15.90 13.65 -8.51
C SER A 122 16.23 12.26 -8.01
N TYR A 123 15.29 11.66 -7.28
CA TYR A 123 15.47 10.33 -6.70
C TYR A 123 14.19 9.52 -6.79
N LYS A 124 14.33 8.22 -7.01
CA LYS A 124 13.21 7.29 -7.16
C LYS A 124 12.81 6.75 -5.79
N LEU A 125 11.52 6.81 -5.48
CA LEU A 125 10.96 6.27 -4.26
C LEU A 125 9.85 5.29 -4.57
N ARG A 126 9.67 4.34 -3.65
CA ARG A 126 8.49 3.49 -3.62
C ARG A 126 7.85 3.58 -2.24
N LEU A 127 6.53 3.68 -2.20
CA LEU A 127 5.75 3.68 -0.96
C LEU A 127 4.87 2.44 -0.94
N ILE A 128 4.82 1.76 0.21
CA ILE A 128 3.79 0.76 0.52
C ILE A 128 3.11 1.20 1.81
N ALA A 129 1.81 1.47 1.74
CA ALA A 129 0.96 1.76 2.89
C ALA A 129 -0.14 0.70 2.99
N LYS A 130 -0.48 0.26 4.21
CA LYS A 130 -1.54 -0.73 4.42
C LYS A 130 -2.71 -0.14 5.20
N ILE A 131 -3.93 -0.46 4.77
CA ILE A 131 -5.17 -0.08 5.44
C ILE A 131 -6.13 -1.27 5.42
N LYS A 132 -6.46 -1.81 6.60
CA LYS A 132 -7.43 -2.90 6.81
C LYS A 132 -7.25 -4.06 5.84
N GLY A 133 -6.01 -4.51 5.64
CA GLY A 133 -5.67 -5.61 4.73
C GLY A 133 -5.46 -5.21 3.25
N GLY A 134 -5.92 -4.02 2.84
CA GLY A 134 -5.59 -3.45 1.53
C GLY A 134 -4.17 -2.89 1.49
N GLN A 135 -3.50 -3.00 0.34
CA GLN A 135 -2.16 -2.47 0.13
C GLN A 135 -2.19 -1.37 -0.93
N TYR A 136 -1.65 -0.21 -0.57
CA TYR A 136 -1.54 0.96 -1.42
C TYR A 136 -0.08 1.15 -1.80
N ILE A 137 0.22 1.02 -3.09
CA ILE A 137 1.58 1.05 -3.60
C ILE A 137 1.78 2.28 -4.49
N SER A 138 2.94 2.88 -4.44
CA SER A 138 3.32 3.98 -5.33
C SER A 138 4.77 3.82 -5.73
N GLU A 139 5.10 4.09 -6.99
CA GLU A 139 6.47 4.32 -7.44
C GLU A 139 6.51 5.68 -8.13
N PHE A 140 7.40 6.55 -7.67
CA PHE A 140 7.43 7.95 -8.10
C PHE A 140 8.82 8.55 -7.93
N TYR A 141 9.03 9.69 -8.58
CA TYR A 141 10.24 10.48 -8.42
C TYR A 141 9.94 11.72 -7.59
N THR A 142 10.84 12.03 -6.67
CA THR A 142 10.91 13.36 -6.07
C THR A 142 11.97 14.17 -6.82
N GLN A 143 11.74 15.46 -6.98
CA GLN A 143 12.73 16.38 -7.55
C GLN A 143 12.79 17.66 -6.71
N THR A 144 13.99 18.05 -6.29
CA THR A 144 14.19 19.26 -5.49
C THR A 144 14.22 20.48 -6.41
N VAL A 145 13.26 21.40 -6.29
CA VAL A 145 13.16 22.58 -7.17
C VAL A 145 13.82 23.85 -6.63
N LYS A 146 14.13 23.89 -5.33
CA LYS A 146 14.70 25.06 -4.65
C LYS A 146 15.98 24.71 -3.93
#